data_AF-A0A1N6N430-F1
#
_entry.id   AF-A0A1N6N430-F1
#
_cell.length_a   1.000
_cell.length_b   1.000
_cell.length_c   1.000
_cell.angle_alpha   90.00
_cell.angle_beta   90.00
_cell.angle_gamma   90.00
#
_symmetry.space_group_name_H-M   'P 1'
#
loop_
_entity.id
_entity.type
_entity.pdbx_description
1 polymer ?
#
loop_
_entity_poly.entity_id
_entity_poly.type
_entity_poly.pdbx_seq_one_letter_code
_entity_poly.pdbx_strand_id
1 'polypeptide(L)'
;MRAVASSSPSVKHYPPDTPVVIKRIRPHANIAAGVSVFAALSLNPSPSAEQNRSKPLIRLIRFDIARDVISRHTGQPVQEGLSLEIDLLRDLAFRSGFLFAPAVAVDLLARRDHSQAELRRKLSARGFSQDAVETALRKVRDASWQSDLRFASSWVRSRMSGRGTSRRALLAGLASRGVDRETAAAALEEYEEENPECFRRSLQLTYERLAGQNKETIIRKLLRKGFEVVEINKIVR
;
A
#
# COMPACT_ATOMS: atom_id res chain seq x y z
N MET A 1 -1.68 6.04 -15.62
CA MET A 1 -2.77 5.71 -14.66
C MET A 1 -3.30 4.33 -15.01
N ARG A 2 -2.97 3.29 -14.21
CA ARG A 2 -3.50 1.93 -14.40
C ARG A 2 -4.43 1.63 -13.24
N ALA A 3 -5.74 1.66 -13.51
CA ALA A 3 -6.76 1.25 -12.56
C ALA A 3 -6.65 -0.28 -12.38
N VAL A 4 -6.07 -0.73 -11.28
CA VAL A 4 -6.27 -2.10 -10.79
C VAL A 4 -7.56 -2.06 -9.97
N ALA A 5 -8.69 -2.11 -10.67
CA ALA A 5 -9.99 -2.30 -10.04
C ALA A 5 -10.04 -3.73 -9.48
N SER A 6 -9.74 -3.89 -8.20
CA SER A 6 -10.07 -5.06 -7.37
C SER A 6 -11.58 -5.12 -7.05
N SER A 7 -12.41 -4.67 -7.99
CA SER A 7 -13.86 -4.76 -7.91
C SER A 7 -14.39 -4.89 -9.32
N SER A 8 -14.28 -6.11 -9.89
CA SER A 8 -15.17 -6.47 -10.99
C SER A 8 -16.62 -6.29 -10.52
N PRO A 9 -17.49 -5.64 -11.32
CA PRO A 9 -18.84 -5.25 -10.89
C PRO A 9 -19.63 -6.41 -10.26
N SER A 10 -19.94 -6.27 -8.96
CA SER A 10 -20.94 -6.99 -8.16
C SER A 10 -21.20 -8.46 -8.48
N VAL A 11 -20.27 -9.33 -8.10
CA VAL A 11 -20.50 -10.78 -7.87
C VAL A 11 -21.37 -11.04 -6.63
N LYS A 12 -21.71 -9.99 -5.86
CA LYS A 12 -22.54 -10.05 -4.64
C LYS A 12 -23.98 -10.54 -4.86
N HIS A 13 -24.43 -10.76 -6.10
CA HIS A 13 -25.82 -11.10 -6.42
C HIS A 13 -26.05 -12.59 -6.75
N TYR A 14 -25.02 -13.43 -6.69
CA TYR A 14 -25.17 -14.86 -6.98
C TYR A 14 -25.36 -15.67 -5.69
N PRO A 15 -26.36 -16.60 -5.65
CA PRO A 15 -26.55 -17.54 -4.55
C PRO A 15 -25.25 -18.24 -4.14
N PRO A 16 -25.03 -18.56 -2.85
CA PRO A 16 -23.81 -19.20 -2.37
C PRO A 16 -23.45 -20.49 -3.14
N ASP A 17 -24.46 -21.31 -3.42
CA ASP A 17 -24.32 -22.62 -4.06
C ASP A 17 -24.17 -22.52 -5.59
N THR A 18 -24.04 -21.30 -6.15
CA THR A 18 -23.95 -21.12 -7.59
C THR A 18 -22.68 -21.79 -8.12
N PRO A 19 -22.79 -22.79 -9.02
CA PRO A 19 -21.63 -23.47 -9.57
C PRO A 19 -20.85 -22.53 -10.49
N VAL A 20 -19.53 -22.54 -10.33
CA VAL A 20 -18.56 -21.81 -11.14
C VAL A 20 -17.50 -22.78 -11.64
N VAL A 21 -17.19 -22.70 -12.93
CA VAL A 21 -16.17 -23.55 -13.56
C VAL A 21 -14.90 -22.74 -13.77
N ILE A 22 -13.77 -23.27 -13.30
CA ILE A 22 -12.45 -22.69 -13.57
C ILE A 22 -12.18 -22.79 -15.07
N LYS A 23 -12.08 -21.64 -15.75
CA LYS A 23 -11.78 -21.59 -17.18
C LYS A 23 -10.31 -21.36 -17.48
N ARG A 24 -9.59 -20.72 -16.55
CA ARG A 24 -8.17 -20.43 -16.71
C ARG A 24 -7.46 -20.28 -15.38
N ILE A 25 -6.23 -20.76 -15.32
CA ILE A 25 -5.34 -20.56 -14.17
C ILE A 25 -4.07 -19.84 -14.64
N ARG A 26 -3.63 -18.83 -13.88
CA ARG A 26 -2.37 -18.12 -14.11
C ARG A 26 -1.54 -18.10 -12.83
N PRO A 27 -0.21 -18.02 -12.91
CA PRO A 27 0.62 -17.66 -11.76
C PRO A 27 0.17 -16.31 -11.19
N HIS A 28 0.12 -16.18 -9.86
CA HIS A 28 -0.22 -14.91 -9.23
C HIS A 28 0.91 -13.91 -9.45
N ALA A 29 0.56 -12.68 -9.86
CA ALA A 29 1.53 -11.69 -10.34
C ALA A 29 2.61 -11.31 -9.33
N ASN A 30 2.31 -11.40 -8.03
CA ASN A 30 3.21 -10.93 -6.97
C ASN A 30 3.56 -12.03 -5.94
N ILE A 31 3.14 -13.28 -6.15
CA ILE A 31 3.25 -14.32 -5.10
C ILE A 31 3.60 -15.65 -5.74
N ALA A 32 4.81 -16.15 -5.49
CA ALA A 32 5.35 -17.36 -6.10
C ALA A 32 4.48 -18.61 -5.88
N ALA A 33 3.84 -18.73 -4.71
CA ALA A 33 2.93 -19.84 -4.38
C ALA A 33 1.44 -19.55 -4.68
N GLY A 34 1.11 -18.36 -5.18
CA GLY A 34 -0.25 -17.97 -5.49
C GLY A 34 -0.64 -18.32 -6.93
N VAL A 35 -1.93 -18.57 -7.15
CA VAL A 35 -2.54 -18.66 -8.47
C VAL A 35 -3.70 -17.68 -8.60
N SER A 36 -3.84 -17.10 -9.78
CA SER A 36 -5.04 -16.36 -10.18
C SER A 36 -5.95 -17.31 -10.95
N VAL A 37 -7.08 -17.65 -10.33
CA VAL A 37 -8.13 -18.49 -10.89
C VAL A 37 -9.15 -17.59 -11.58
N PHE A 38 -9.44 -17.84 -12.86
CA PHE A 38 -10.48 -17.16 -13.61
C PHE A 38 -11.64 -18.14 -13.78
N ALA A 39 -12.71 -17.91 -13.02
CA ALA A 39 -13.88 -18.77 -13.01
C ALA A 39 -15.03 -18.11 -13.79
N ALA A 40 -15.76 -18.92 -14.55
CA ALA A 40 -17.00 -18.53 -15.20
C ALA A 40 -18.17 -19.07 -14.39
N LEU A 41 -19.26 -18.31 -14.29
CA LEU A 41 -20.53 -18.89 -13.84
C LEU A 41 -20.86 -20.07 -14.76
N SER A 42 -21.16 -21.21 -14.14
CA SER A 42 -21.78 -22.32 -14.83
C SER A 42 -23.24 -21.94 -15.03
N LEU A 43 -23.51 -21.00 -15.94
CA LEU A 43 -24.83 -20.92 -16.53
C LEU A 43 -24.98 -22.26 -17.24
N ASN A 44 -25.76 -23.19 -16.69
CA ASN A 44 -26.26 -24.29 -17.51
C ASN A 44 -26.85 -23.63 -18.74
N PRO A 45 -26.27 -23.80 -19.94
CA PRO A 45 -26.99 -23.38 -21.12
C PRO A 45 -28.27 -24.21 -21.09
N SER A 46 -29.43 -23.58 -20.94
CA SER A 46 -30.68 -24.26 -21.29
C SER A 46 -30.48 -24.85 -22.68
N PRO A 47 -30.94 -26.08 -22.98
CA PRO A 47 -30.71 -26.71 -24.29
C PRO A 47 -31.23 -25.86 -25.47
N SER A 48 -32.10 -24.89 -25.22
CA SER A 48 -32.57 -23.87 -26.16
C SER A 48 -31.56 -22.74 -26.47
N ALA A 49 -30.49 -22.57 -25.70
CA ALA A 49 -29.44 -21.56 -25.90
C ALA A 49 -28.32 -22.02 -26.86
N GLU A 50 -28.21 -23.32 -27.14
CA GLU A 50 -27.27 -23.88 -28.12
C GLU A 50 -27.57 -23.45 -29.57
N GLN A 51 -28.81 -23.05 -29.84
CA GLN A 51 -29.27 -22.66 -31.18
C GLN A 51 -29.02 -21.18 -31.51
N ASN A 52 -28.63 -20.35 -30.53
CA ASN A 52 -28.33 -18.94 -30.76
C ASN A 52 -26.80 -18.72 -30.76
N ARG A 53 -26.20 -18.59 -31.95
CA ARG A 53 -24.77 -18.36 -32.22
C ARG A 53 -24.21 -17.02 -31.68
N SER A 54 -24.87 -16.42 -30.71
CA SER A 54 -24.37 -15.27 -29.98
C SER A 54 -23.53 -15.80 -28.82
N LYS A 55 -22.20 -15.85 -28.98
CA LYS A 55 -21.25 -16.30 -27.93
C LYS A 55 -21.72 -15.74 -26.57
N PRO A 56 -22.11 -16.59 -25.60
CA PRO A 56 -22.55 -16.08 -24.32
C PRO A 56 -21.42 -15.23 -23.75
N LEU A 57 -21.73 -14.00 -23.31
CA LEU A 57 -20.76 -13.16 -22.60
C LEU A 57 -20.43 -13.84 -21.27
N ILE A 58 -19.51 -14.81 -21.31
CA ILE A 58 -19.01 -15.48 -20.13
C ILE A 58 -18.17 -14.45 -19.37
N ARG A 59 -18.76 -13.91 -18.31
CA ARG A 59 -18.07 -12.97 -17.43
C ARG A 59 -17.14 -13.74 -16.52
N LEU A 60 -15.84 -13.71 -16.83
CA LEU A 60 -14.82 -14.31 -15.98
C LEU A 60 -14.63 -13.49 -14.71
N ILE A 61 -14.76 -14.15 -13.56
CA ILE A 61 -14.47 -13.61 -12.24
C ILE A 61 -13.08 -14.09 -11.85
N ARG A 62 -12.23 -13.15 -11.45
CA ARG A 62 -10.88 -13.47 -10.96
C ARG A 62 -10.92 -13.66 -9.45
N PHE A 63 -10.33 -14.77 -8.99
CA PHE A 63 -10.02 -15.05 -7.59
C PHE A 63 -8.52 -15.27 -7.45
N ASP A 64 -7.89 -14.58 -6.52
CA ASP A 64 -6.48 -14.81 -6.18
C ASP A 64 -6.44 -15.75 -4.98
N ILE A 65 -5.92 -16.96 -5.18
CA ILE A 65 -5.99 -18.05 -4.20
C ILE A 65 -4.62 -18.72 -4.09
N ALA A 66 -4.21 -19.08 -2.87
CA ALA A 66 -2.99 -19.84 -2.65
C ALA A 66 -3.16 -21.25 -3.24
N ARG A 67 -2.17 -21.71 -4.02
CA ARG A 67 -2.31 -22.95 -4.81
C ARG A 67 -2.59 -24.16 -3.93
N ASP A 68 -1.99 -24.21 -2.76
CA ASP A 68 -2.13 -25.29 -1.79
C ASP A 68 -3.49 -25.31 -1.09
N VAL A 69 -4.12 -24.15 -0.91
CA VAL A 69 -5.39 -24.00 -0.19
C VAL A 69 -6.54 -24.69 -0.92
N ILE A 70 -6.62 -24.57 -2.25
CA ILE A 70 -7.67 -25.24 -3.02
C ILE A 70 -7.48 -26.75 -2.96
N SER A 71 -6.27 -27.25 -3.28
CA SER A 71 -6.02 -28.70 -3.30
C SER A 71 -6.27 -29.38 -1.96
N ARG A 72 -5.92 -28.72 -0.84
CA ARG A 72 -6.20 -29.23 0.50
C ARG A 72 -7.70 -29.27 0.82
N HIS A 73 -8.48 -28.32 0.29
CA HIS A 73 -9.90 -28.24 0.56
C HIS A 73 -10.72 -29.20 -0.33
N THR A 74 -10.41 -29.27 -1.62
CA THR A 74 -11.17 -30.09 -2.59
C THR A 74 -10.70 -31.54 -2.65
N GLY A 75 -9.50 -31.84 -2.13
CA GLY A 75 -8.84 -33.14 -2.30
C GLY A 75 -8.35 -33.40 -3.73
N GLN A 76 -8.48 -32.42 -4.63
CA GLN A 76 -8.13 -32.53 -6.04
C GLN A 76 -7.25 -31.35 -6.47
N PRO A 77 -6.29 -31.56 -7.40
CA PRO A 77 -5.46 -30.46 -7.90
C PRO A 77 -6.32 -29.41 -8.61
N VAL A 78 -5.94 -28.14 -8.45
CA VAL A 78 -6.58 -27.03 -9.16
C VAL A 78 -6.27 -27.14 -10.65
N GLN A 79 -7.32 -27.33 -11.45
CA GLN A 79 -7.20 -27.47 -12.90
C GLN A 79 -8.36 -26.79 -13.62
N GLU A 80 -8.16 -26.47 -14.90
CA GLU A 80 -9.23 -25.97 -15.77
C GLU A 80 -10.32 -27.04 -15.90
N GLY A 81 -11.58 -26.61 -15.91
CA GLY A 81 -12.75 -27.49 -15.89
C GLY A 81 -13.25 -27.87 -14.50
N LEU A 82 -12.48 -27.62 -13.42
CA LEU A 82 -12.94 -27.87 -12.05
C LEU A 82 -14.16 -26.98 -11.72
N SER A 83 -15.26 -27.61 -11.31
CA SER A 83 -16.48 -26.94 -10.86
C SER A 83 -16.49 -26.83 -9.35
N LEU A 84 -16.72 -25.63 -8.84
CA LEU A 84 -16.78 -25.33 -7.41
C LEU A 84 -17.97 -24.41 -7.14
N GLU A 85 -18.41 -24.34 -5.90
CA GLU A 85 -19.37 -23.33 -5.47
C GLU A 85 -18.70 -21.95 -5.41
N ILE A 86 -19.45 -20.91 -5.78
CA ILE A 86 -18.92 -19.55 -5.77
C ILE A 86 -18.54 -19.10 -4.37
N ASP A 87 -19.25 -19.55 -3.33
CA ASP A 87 -18.95 -19.17 -1.96
C ASP A 87 -17.69 -19.83 -1.42
N LEU A 88 -17.43 -21.08 -1.80
CA LEU A 88 -16.16 -21.72 -1.53
C LEU A 88 -14.99 -20.95 -2.15
N LEU A 89 -15.09 -20.53 -3.42
CA LEU A 89 -14.03 -19.72 -4.04
C LEU A 89 -13.84 -18.38 -3.33
N ARG A 90 -14.92 -17.74 -2.84
CA ARG A 90 -14.83 -16.50 -2.06
C ARG A 90 -14.11 -16.75 -0.73
N ASP A 91 -14.46 -17.80 0.00
CA ASP A 91 -13.82 -18.15 1.27
C ASP A 91 -12.34 -18.47 1.09
N LEU A 92 -11.98 -19.30 0.11
CA LEU A 92 -10.58 -19.63 -0.17
C LEU A 92 -9.77 -18.40 -0.60
N ALA A 93 -10.35 -17.51 -1.41
CA ALA A 93 -9.71 -16.24 -1.79
C ALA A 93 -9.54 -15.31 -0.57
N PHE A 94 -10.55 -15.21 0.28
CA PHE A 94 -10.50 -14.43 1.52
C PHE A 94 -9.38 -14.92 2.43
N ARG A 95 -9.32 -16.23 2.72
CA ARG A 95 -8.26 -16.85 3.51
C ARG A 95 -6.88 -16.66 2.90
N SER A 96 -6.78 -16.77 1.58
CA SER A 96 -5.52 -16.56 0.84
C SER A 96 -5.00 -15.12 1.00
N GLY A 97 -5.89 -14.14 1.16
CA GLY A 97 -5.52 -12.76 1.50
C GLY A 97 -4.59 -12.65 2.71
N PHE A 98 -4.77 -13.50 3.74
CA PHE A 98 -3.92 -13.51 4.94
C PHE A 98 -2.52 -14.10 4.73
N LEU A 99 -2.34 -14.90 3.68
CA LEU A 99 -1.03 -15.39 3.24
C LEU A 99 -0.34 -14.37 2.34
N PHE A 100 -1.14 -13.69 1.53
CA PHE A 100 -0.68 -12.82 0.47
C PHE A 100 -0.29 -11.42 0.93
N ALA A 101 -1.08 -10.82 1.81
CA ALA A 101 -0.82 -9.47 2.32
C ALA A 101 0.54 -9.36 3.03
N PRO A 102 0.97 -10.30 3.90
CA PRO A 102 2.31 -10.28 4.48
C PRO A 102 3.42 -10.34 3.43
N ALA A 103 3.35 -11.25 2.46
CA ALA A 103 4.38 -11.37 1.41
C ALA A 103 4.55 -10.06 0.64
N VAL A 104 3.44 -9.41 0.25
CA VAL A 104 3.48 -8.13 -0.44
C VAL A 104 4.03 -7.01 0.46
N ALA A 105 3.80 -7.06 1.77
CA ALA A 105 4.38 -6.11 2.72
C ALA A 105 5.91 -6.28 2.81
N VAL A 106 6.40 -7.51 2.81
CA VAL A 106 7.84 -7.83 2.77
C VAL A 106 8.47 -7.29 1.49
N ASP A 107 7.87 -7.54 0.33
CA ASP A 107 8.40 -7.05 -0.95
C ASP A 107 8.51 -5.52 -1.01
N LEU A 108 7.60 -4.82 -0.31
CA LEU A 108 7.66 -3.38 -0.16
C LEU A 108 8.82 -2.96 0.75
N LEU A 109 8.92 -3.58 1.93
CA LEU A 109 9.94 -3.29 2.94
C LEU A 109 11.37 -3.63 2.46
N ALA A 110 11.52 -4.65 1.61
CA ALA A 110 12.79 -5.03 1.02
C ALA A 110 13.41 -3.93 0.14
N ARG A 111 12.60 -2.96 -0.34
CA ARG A 111 13.08 -1.85 -1.19
C ARG A 111 13.45 -0.61 -0.39
N ARG A 112 12.69 -0.34 0.68
CA ARG A 112 12.93 0.74 1.64
C ARG A 112 12.01 0.58 2.85
N ASP A 113 12.35 1.27 3.94
CA ASP A 113 11.44 1.43 5.07
C ASP A 113 10.11 2.05 4.64
N HIS A 114 9.03 1.59 5.27
CA HIS A 114 7.67 2.10 5.11
C HIS A 114 7.02 2.29 6.48
N SER A 115 6.28 3.39 6.66
CA SER A 115 5.43 3.52 7.84
C SER A 115 4.28 2.52 7.81
N GLN A 116 3.70 2.21 8.96
CA GLN A 116 2.51 1.37 9.05
C GLN A 116 1.36 1.92 8.20
N ALA A 117 1.17 3.24 8.20
CA ALA A 117 0.14 3.87 7.38
C ALA A 117 0.43 3.79 5.88
N GLU A 118 1.71 3.89 5.46
CA GLU A 118 2.08 3.66 4.05
C GLU A 118 1.77 2.22 3.63
N LEU A 119 2.13 1.23 4.45
CA LEU A 119 1.84 -0.18 4.19
C LEU A 119 0.33 -0.44 4.15
N ARG A 120 -0.43 0.04 5.15
CA ARG A 120 -1.88 -0.11 5.23
C ARG A 120 -2.56 0.40 3.96
N ARG A 121 -2.21 1.62 3.53
CA ARG A 121 -2.74 2.24 2.31
C ARG A 121 -2.37 1.43 1.06
N LYS A 122 -1.12 0.98 0.94
CA LYS A 122 -0.65 0.21 -0.22
C LYS A 122 -1.23 -1.19 -0.31
N LEU A 123 -1.48 -1.85 0.82
CA LEU A 123 -2.11 -3.17 0.84
C LEU A 123 -3.61 -3.05 0.53
N SER A 124 -4.30 -2.07 1.14
CA SER A 124 -5.72 -1.79 0.86
C SER A 124 -5.94 -1.42 -0.61
N ALA A 125 -5.07 -0.60 -1.20
CA ALA A 125 -5.11 -0.24 -2.62
C ALA A 125 -4.90 -1.44 -3.57
N ARG A 126 -4.37 -2.56 -3.07
CA ARG A 126 -4.26 -3.83 -3.83
C ARG A 126 -5.45 -4.76 -3.63
N GLY A 127 -6.46 -4.35 -2.85
CA GLY A 127 -7.69 -5.09 -2.63
C GLY A 127 -7.66 -6.11 -1.50
N PHE A 128 -6.65 -6.09 -0.62
CA PHE A 128 -6.66 -6.91 0.58
C PHE A 128 -7.75 -6.44 1.56
N SER A 129 -8.42 -7.39 2.24
CA SER A 129 -9.38 -7.08 3.30
C SER A 129 -8.70 -6.40 4.48
N GLN A 130 -9.46 -5.62 5.26
CA GLN A 130 -8.93 -4.93 6.44
C GLN A 130 -8.27 -5.92 7.41
N ASP A 131 -8.88 -7.07 7.67
CA ASP A 131 -8.33 -8.09 8.57
C ASP A 131 -7.00 -8.67 8.07
N ALA A 132 -6.90 -8.92 6.76
CA ALA A 132 -5.65 -9.38 6.15
C ALA A 132 -4.56 -8.31 6.23
N VAL A 133 -4.92 -7.04 6.04
CA VAL A 133 -4.00 -5.90 6.19
C VAL A 133 -3.49 -5.77 7.62
N GLU A 134 -4.36 -5.76 8.62
CA GLU A 134 -3.96 -5.65 10.03
C GLU A 134 -3.12 -6.85 10.47
N THR A 135 -3.47 -8.06 9.99
CA THR A 135 -2.67 -9.26 10.25
C THR A 135 -1.28 -9.16 9.61
N ALA A 136 -1.19 -8.66 8.37
CA ALA A 136 0.09 -8.45 7.71
C ALA A 136 0.96 -7.43 8.45
N LEU A 137 0.38 -6.29 8.85
CA LEU A 137 1.07 -5.24 9.60
C LEU A 137 1.62 -5.76 10.93
N ARG A 138 0.81 -6.50 11.69
CA ARG A 138 1.25 -7.15 12.93
C ARG A 138 2.41 -8.11 12.67
N LYS A 139 2.31 -9.01 11.68
CA LYS A 139 3.38 -9.95 11.36
C LYS A 139 4.71 -9.27 11.02
N VAL A 140 4.70 -8.26 10.14
CA VAL A 140 5.94 -7.57 9.75
C VAL A 140 6.50 -6.68 10.86
N ARG A 141 5.66 -6.16 11.75
CA ARG A 141 6.08 -5.43 12.95
C ARG A 141 6.70 -6.37 13.98
N ASP A 142 6.04 -7.48 14.29
CA ASP A 142 6.50 -8.45 15.29
C ASP A 142 7.82 -9.13 14.84
N ALA A 143 8.00 -9.31 13.53
CA ALA A 143 9.27 -9.73 12.93
C ALA A 143 10.34 -8.60 12.85
N SER A 144 10.05 -7.41 13.39
CA SER A 144 10.92 -6.22 13.35
C SER A 144 11.29 -5.73 11.94
N TRP A 145 10.62 -6.20 10.88
CA TRP A 145 10.83 -5.74 9.51
C TRP A 145 10.24 -4.36 9.26
N GLN A 146 9.16 -4.03 9.95
CA GLN A 146 8.55 -2.70 9.95
C GLN A 146 8.91 -1.92 11.22
N SER A 147 9.29 -0.65 11.08
CA SER A 147 9.48 0.29 12.19
C SER A 147 9.19 1.71 11.72
N ASP A 148 8.26 2.40 12.39
CA ASP A 148 7.95 3.80 12.09
C ASP A 148 9.10 4.73 12.45
N LEU A 149 9.90 4.39 13.47
CA LEU A 149 11.11 5.13 13.84
C LEU A 149 12.17 5.04 12.73
N ARG A 150 12.52 3.83 12.26
CA ARG A 150 13.49 3.68 11.15
C ARG A 150 13.01 4.40 9.89
N PHE A 151 11.72 4.29 9.59
CA PHE A 151 11.12 5.04 8.50
C PHE A 151 11.28 6.55 8.68
N ALA A 152 10.98 7.07 9.87
CA ALA A 152 11.08 8.49 10.18
C ALA A 152 12.52 9.00 10.07
N SER A 153 13.50 8.32 10.68
CA SER A 153 14.91 8.70 10.62
C SER A 153 15.44 8.70 9.18
N SER A 154 15.15 7.65 8.40
CA SER A 154 15.50 7.58 6.97
C SER A 154 14.84 8.70 6.16
N TRP A 155 13.58 9.03 6.45
CA TRP A 155 12.84 10.09 5.77
C TRP A 155 13.39 11.49 6.09
N VAL A 156 13.73 11.76 7.36
CA VAL A 156 14.35 13.02 7.80
C VAL A 156 15.69 13.21 7.09
N ARG A 157 16.59 12.21 7.13
CA ARG A 157 17.89 12.25 6.43
C ARG A 157 17.71 12.58 4.95
N SER A 158 16.77 11.91 4.27
CA SER A 158 16.48 12.14 2.85
C SER A 158 15.92 13.54 2.57
N ARG A 159 15.14 14.12 3.48
CA ARG A 159 14.56 15.47 3.30
C ARG A 159 15.54 16.58 3.64
N MET A 160 16.45 16.34 4.56
CA MET A 160 17.49 17.28 4.96
C MET A 160 18.65 17.33 3.97
N SER A 161 18.92 16.25 3.22
CA SER A 161 19.83 16.31 2.06
C SER A 161 19.27 17.14 0.90
N GLY A 162 17.94 17.36 0.89
CA GLY A 162 17.25 18.23 -0.05
C GLY A 162 17.38 19.72 0.27
N ARG A 163 16.68 20.55 -0.51
CA ARG A 163 16.73 22.01 -0.38
C ARG A 163 15.79 22.52 0.71
N GLY A 164 16.34 23.10 1.77
CA GLY A 164 15.64 24.08 2.63
C GLY A 164 14.36 23.58 3.30
N THR A 165 14.49 22.65 4.23
CA THR A 165 13.39 22.08 5.04
C THR A 165 13.46 22.56 6.48
N SER A 166 12.32 22.95 7.06
CA SER A 166 12.22 23.35 8.47
C SER A 166 11.82 22.17 9.36
N ARG A 167 12.09 22.29 10.67
CA ARG A 167 11.64 21.33 11.69
C ARG A 167 10.14 21.06 11.62
N ARG A 168 9.34 22.14 11.52
CA ARG A 168 7.88 22.05 11.42
C ARG A 168 7.42 21.34 10.15
N ALA A 169 8.09 21.58 9.02
CA ALA A 169 7.76 20.91 7.76
C ALA A 169 8.07 19.40 7.81
N LEU A 170 9.15 19.00 8.48
CA LEU A 170 9.46 17.59 8.68
C LEU A 170 8.41 16.89 9.54
N LEU A 171 8.07 17.47 10.71
CA LEU A 171 7.05 16.92 11.60
C LEU A 171 5.69 16.79 10.90
N ALA A 172 5.26 17.83 10.18
CA ALA A 172 4.01 17.78 9.41
C ALA A 172 4.05 16.72 8.31
N GLY A 173 5.20 16.55 7.64
CA GLY A 173 5.37 15.55 6.59
C GLY A 173 5.39 14.11 7.11
N LEU A 174 5.90 13.87 8.33
CA LEU A 174 5.83 12.59 9.03
C LEU A 174 4.42 12.29 9.53
N ALA A 175 3.74 13.28 10.10
CA ALA A 175 2.33 13.16 10.51
C ALA A 175 1.42 12.81 9.33
N SER A 176 1.62 13.43 8.15
CA SER A 176 0.87 13.09 6.94
C SER A 176 1.15 11.67 6.42
N ARG A 177 2.18 11.01 6.95
CA ARG A 177 2.57 9.62 6.67
C ARG A 177 2.19 8.67 7.80
N GLY A 178 1.40 9.16 8.77
CA GLY A 178 0.87 8.38 9.88
C GLY A 178 1.91 7.97 10.90
N VAL A 179 3.03 8.69 10.99
CA VAL A 179 3.98 8.56 12.11
C VAL A 179 3.45 9.42 13.26
N ASP A 180 3.38 8.85 14.46
CA ASP A 180 2.96 9.56 15.66
C ASP A 180 3.96 10.67 16.06
N ARG A 181 3.52 11.56 16.95
CA ARG A 181 4.26 12.78 17.28
C ARG A 181 5.56 12.46 18.01
N GLU A 182 5.53 11.49 18.91
CA GLU A 182 6.63 11.09 19.76
C GLU A 182 7.73 10.44 18.92
N THR A 183 7.38 9.47 18.06
CA THR A 183 8.30 8.84 17.10
C THR A 183 8.89 9.85 16.13
N ALA A 184 8.07 10.77 15.61
CA ALA A 184 8.54 11.82 14.72
C ALA A 184 9.53 12.77 15.44
N ALA A 185 9.23 13.16 16.68
CA ALA A 185 10.11 14.01 17.47
C ALA A 185 11.45 13.33 17.75
N ALA A 186 11.43 12.05 18.16
CA ALA A 186 12.64 11.27 18.43
C ALA A 186 13.55 11.15 17.20
N ALA A 187 12.98 10.85 16.03
CA ALA A 187 13.75 10.78 14.77
C ALA A 187 14.39 12.12 14.36
N LEU A 188 13.73 13.23 14.68
CA LEU A 188 14.27 14.57 14.41
C LEU A 188 15.38 14.93 15.40
N GLU A 189 15.19 14.62 16.68
CA GLU A 189 16.16 14.86 17.74
C GLU A 189 17.46 14.08 17.48
N GLU A 190 17.35 12.78 17.16
CA GLU A 190 18.48 11.94 16.74
C GLU A 190 19.25 12.59 15.57
N TYR A 191 18.53 13.10 14.57
CA TYR A 191 19.17 13.75 13.42
C TYR A 191 19.85 15.07 13.79
N GLU A 192 19.26 15.88 14.68
CA GLU A 192 19.82 17.14 15.17
C GLU A 192 21.06 16.94 16.03
N GLU A 193 21.08 15.89 16.86
CA GLU A 193 22.26 15.50 17.65
C GLU A 193 23.43 15.09 16.74
N GLU A 194 23.16 14.29 15.72
CA GLU A 194 24.17 13.91 14.71
C GLU A 194 24.60 15.07 13.82
N ASN A 195 23.71 16.04 13.58
CA ASN A 195 23.92 17.16 12.66
C ASN A 195 23.59 18.49 13.34
N PRO A 196 24.46 18.97 14.25
CA PRO A 196 24.29 20.28 14.85
C PRO A 196 24.12 21.34 13.77
N GLU A 197 23.23 22.30 14.03
CA GLU A 197 22.97 23.43 13.12
C GLU A 197 22.31 23.08 11.78
N CYS A 198 21.81 21.85 11.60
CA CYS A 198 21.18 21.43 10.34
C CYS A 198 20.01 22.35 9.93
N PHE A 199 19.17 22.80 10.86
CA PHE A 199 18.08 23.72 10.58
C PHE A 199 18.53 25.14 10.31
N ARG A 200 19.57 25.63 10.99
CA ARG A 200 20.17 26.95 10.71
C ARG A 200 20.77 26.97 9.30
N ARG A 201 21.53 25.93 8.93
CA ARG A 201 22.06 25.77 7.56
C ARG A 201 20.95 25.68 6.52
N SER A 202 19.90 24.91 6.82
CA SER A 202 18.72 24.78 5.94
C SER A 202 18.00 26.13 5.74
N LEU A 203 17.87 26.93 6.79
CA LEU A 203 17.32 28.28 6.74
C LEU A 203 18.22 29.21 5.90
N GLN A 204 19.53 29.22 6.16
CA GLN A 204 20.51 30.00 5.42
C GLN A 204 20.45 29.73 3.91
N LEU A 205 20.48 28.46 3.51
CA LEU A 205 20.34 28.05 2.10
C LEU A 205 19.00 28.45 1.48
N THR A 206 17.95 28.57 2.29
CA THR A 206 16.64 29.04 1.82
C THR A 206 16.65 30.55 1.65
N TYR A 207 17.26 31.28 2.58
CA TYR A 207 17.42 32.73 2.54
C TYR A 207 18.24 33.17 1.31
N GLU A 208 19.40 32.56 1.08
CA GLU A 208 20.29 32.87 -0.05
C GLU A 208 19.59 32.72 -1.41
N ARG A 209 18.70 31.72 -1.56
CA ARG A 209 17.90 31.56 -2.80
C ARG A 209 16.82 32.62 -2.98
N LEU A 210 16.42 33.26 -1.89
CA LEU A 210 15.44 34.34 -1.91
C LEU A 210 16.13 35.71 -1.94
N ALA A 211 17.47 35.75 -1.94
CA ALA A 211 18.25 36.98 -2.06
C ALA A 211 17.81 37.78 -3.29
N GLY A 212 17.74 39.10 -3.15
CA GLY A 212 17.24 40.02 -4.16
C GLY A 212 15.73 40.30 -4.08
N GLN A 213 14.98 39.63 -3.22
CA GLN A 213 13.60 40.00 -2.89
C GLN A 213 13.55 40.98 -1.72
N ASN A 214 12.44 41.72 -1.63
CA ASN A 214 12.16 42.58 -0.48
C ASN A 214 12.09 41.76 0.84
N LYS A 215 12.64 42.35 1.92
CA LYS A 215 12.81 41.72 3.24
C LYS A 215 11.51 41.16 3.83
N GLU A 216 10.42 41.93 3.79
CA GLU A 216 9.11 41.49 4.29
C GLU A 216 8.60 40.27 3.51
N THR A 217 8.87 40.21 2.21
CA THR A 217 8.50 39.08 1.35
C THR A 217 9.30 37.82 1.69
N ILE A 218 10.60 37.96 1.96
CA ILE A 218 11.46 36.86 2.38
C ILE A 218 10.97 36.29 3.71
N ILE A 219 10.78 37.14 4.73
CA ILE A 219 10.29 36.74 6.05
C ILE A 219 8.97 35.98 5.94
N ARG A 220 8.00 36.51 5.17
CA ARG A 220 6.70 35.84 4.94
C ARG A 220 6.85 34.46 4.30
N LYS A 221 7.79 34.27 3.37
CA LYS A 221 8.06 32.96 2.73
C LYS A 221 8.71 31.97 3.71
N LEU A 222 9.65 32.44 4.54
CA LEU A 222 10.31 31.60 5.55
C LEU A 222 9.35 31.13 6.65
N LEU A 223 8.45 32.01 7.11
CA LEU A 223 7.40 31.66 8.07
C LEU A 223 6.42 30.62 7.50
N ARG A 224 5.98 30.80 6.25
CA ARG A 224 5.13 29.81 5.56
C ARG A 224 5.81 28.45 5.40
N LYS A 225 7.14 28.45 5.18
CA LYS A 225 7.95 27.22 5.18
C LYS A 225 8.16 26.62 6.57
N GLY A 226 7.80 27.33 7.63
CA GLY A 226 7.79 26.85 9.00
C GLY A 226 9.10 27.02 9.77
N PHE A 227 9.97 27.94 9.33
CA PHE A 227 11.12 28.36 10.12
C PHE A 227 10.68 29.27 11.27
N GLU A 228 11.40 29.19 12.39
CA GLU A 228 11.08 29.97 13.59
C GLU A 228 11.47 31.44 13.44
N VAL A 229 10.64 32.33 13.99
CA VAL A 229 10.85 33.79 13.94
C VAL A 229 12.20 34.18 14.51
N VAL A 230 12.61 33.55 15.62
CA VAL A 230 13.88 33.83 16.30
C VAL A 230 15.07 33.55 15.38
N GLU A 231 15.09 32.39 14.72
CA GLU A 231 16.16 32.03 13.78
C GLU A 231 16.14 32.88 12.51
N ILE A 232 14.95 33.23 11.99
CA ILE A 232 14.81 34.15 10.85
C ILE A 232 15.44 35.51 11.22
N ASN A 233 15.10 36.07 12.38
CA ASN A 233 15.61 37.36 12.81
C ASN A 233 17.14 37.38 13.02
N LYS A 234 17.77 36.23 13.31
CA LYS A 234 19.23 36.13 13.40
C LYS A 234 19.93 36.28 12.04
N ILE A 235 19.29 35.86 10.95
CA ILE A 235 19.88 35.85 9.60
C ILE A 235 19.54 37.10 8.80
N VAL A 236 18.34 37.67 8.98
CA VAL A 236 17.86 38.82 8.21
C VAL A 236 18.24 40.17 8.86
N ARG A 237 19.00 40.13 9.96
CA ARG A 237 19.49 41.35 10.65
C ARG A 237 20.57 42.05 9.84
#